data_AF-A0AAE0DR91-F1
#
_entry.id   AF-A0AAE0DR91-F1
#
_cell.length_a   1.000
_cell.length_b   1.000
_cell.length_c   1.000
_cell.angle_alpha   90.00
_cell.angle_beta   90.00
_cell.angle_gamma   90.00
#
_symmetry.space_group_name_H-M   'P 1'
#
loop_
_entity.id
_entity.type
_entity.pdbx_description
1 polymer ?
#
loop_
_entity_poly.entity_id
_entity_poly.type
_entity_poly.pdbx_seq_one_letter_code
_entity_poly.pdbx_strand_id
1 'polypeptide(L)' 'MGVHIYCAGCESKIKKALQKLDGVDDIDIDINNQKVTIMGWADQKKVLKTVRKTGRRVELWPYPYNPDDYNFTRQY' A
#
# COMPACT_ATOMS: atom_id res chain seq x y z
N MET A 1 -4.54 1.65 -2.44
CA MET A 1 -4.08 1.59 -3.86
C MET A 1 -3.96 0.13 -4.28
N GLY A 2 -4.16 -0.19 -5.56
CA GLY A 2 -4.02 -1.55 -6.09
C GLY A 2 -2.61 -1.83 -6.61
N VAL A 3 -2.02 -2.97 -6.22
CA VAL A 3 -0.66 -3.39 -6.57
C VAL A 3 -0.61 -4.90 -6.80
N HIS A 4 -0.07 -5.33 -7.95
CA HIS A 4 0.14 -6.76 -8.20
C HIS A 4 1.30 -7.32 -7.35
N ILE A 5 0.96 -8.12 -6.35
CA ILE A 5 1.89 -8.75 -5.40
C ILE A 5 1.74 -10.27 -5.53
N TYR A 6 2.82 -10.95 -5.95
CA TYR A 6 2.80 -12.40 -6.23
C TYR A 6 3.58 -13.25 -5.22
N CYS A 7 4.41 -12.63 -4.38
CA CYS A 7 5.19 -13.35 -3.38
C CYS A 7 5.56 -12.47 -2.19
N ALA A 8 5.92 -13.09 -1.06
CA ALA A 8 6.39 -12.42 0.14
C ALA A 8 7.62 -11.51 -0.11
N GLY A 9 8.45 -11.85 -1.09
CA GLY A 9 9.57 -11.00 -1.51
C GLY A 9 9.12 -9.70 -2.19
N CYS A 10 8.00 -9.73 -2.94
CA CYS A 10 7.40 -8.53 -3.53
C CYS A 10 6.84 -7.61 -2.43
N GLU A 11 6.07 -8.20 -1.52
CA GLU A 11 5.49 -7.52 -0.36
C GLU A 11 6.59 -6.83 0.46
N SER A 12 7.64 -7.56 0.83
CA SER A 12 8.77 -7.04 1.60
C SER A 12 9.49 -5.87 0.90
N LYS A 13 9.66 -5.94 -0.42
CA LYS A 13 10.28 -4.85 -1.20
C LYS A 13 9.41 -3.59 -1.19
N ILE A 14 8.10 -3.74 -1.35
CA ILE A 14 7.15 -2.62 -1.32
C ILE A 14 7.13 -2.00 0.07
N LYS A 15 6.97 -2.80 1.12
CA LYS A 15 6.95 -2.35 2.52
C LYS A 15 8.22 -1.57 2.87
N LYS A 16 9.40 -2.11 2.57
CA LYS A 16 10.68 -1.45 2.82
C LYS A 16 10.86 -0.14 2.03
N ALA A 17 10.33 -0.06 0.82
CA ALA A 17 10.41 1.16 0.02
C ALA A 17 9.51 2.27 0.59
N LEU A 18 8.31 1.90 1.04
CA LEU A 18 7.34 2.82 1.63
C LEU A 18 7.74 3.28 3.04
N GLN A 19 8.31 2.41 3.87
CA GLN A 19 8.77 2.75 5.22
C GLN A 19 9.88 3.82 5.23
N LYS A 20 10.61 3.98 4.13
CA LYS A 20 11.65 5.00 3.98
C LYS A 20 11.10 6.37 3.53
N LEU A 21 9.80 6.45 3.25
CA LEU A 21 9.18 7.66 2.76
C LEU A 21 8.70 8.51 3.94
N ASP A 22 9.08 9.78 3.97
CA ASP A 22 8.63 10.71 5.01
C ASP A 22 7.11 10.88 4.99
N GLY A 23 6.52 10.87 6.19
CA GLY A 23 5.09 11.01 6.41
C GLY A 23 4.28 9.71 6.27
N VAL A 24 4.95 8.56 6.23
CA VAL A 24 4.31 7.25 6.36
C VAL A 24 4.38 6.80 7.81
N ASP A 25 3.23 6.58 8.43
CA ASP A 25 3.13 6.14 9.83
C ASP A 25 2.88 4.62 9.92
N ASP A 26 2.02 4.09 9.06
CA ASP A 26 1.72 2.65 9.00
C ASP A 26 1.44 2.19 7.57
N ILE A 27 1.73 0.92 7.31
CA ILE A 27 1.56 0.28 6.00
C ILE A 27 0.92 -1.09 6.20
N ASP A 28 -0.25 -1.24 5.62
CA ASP A 28 -0.99 -2.48 5.56
C ASP A 28 -1.02 -3.01 4.11
N ILE A 29 -0.71 -4.30 3.95
CA ILE A 29 -0.61 -4.95 2.64
C ILE A 29 -1.47 -6.20 2.64
N ASP A 30 -2.53 -6.15 1.85
CA ASP A 30 -3.41 -7.27 1.61
C ASP A 30 -3.04 -7.91 0.26
N ILE A 31 -2.36 -9.05 0.32
CA ILE A 31 -1.93 -9.81 -0.86
C ILE A 31 -3.14 -10.41 -1.58
N ASN A 32 -4.18 -10.83 -0.84
CA ASN A 32 -5.36 -11.48 -1.40
C ASN A 32 -6.14 -10.49 -2.28
N ASN A 33 -6.32 -9.27 -1.79
CA ASN A 33 -7.00 -8.20 -2.52
C ASN A 33 -6.06 -7.37 -3.40
N GLN A 34 -4.77 -7.71 -3.44
CA GLN A 34 -3.74 -6.94 -4.17
C GLN A 34 -3.82 -5.44 -3.82
N LYS A 35 -4.00 -5.14 -2.52
CA LYS A 35 -4.28 -3.81 -2.01
C LYS A 35 -3.19 -3.41 -1.03
N VAL A 36 -2.73 -2.17 -1.16
CA VAL A 36 -1.83 -1.54 -0.20
C VAL A 36 -2.53 -0.32 0.38
N THR A 37 -2.61 -0.27 1.70
CA THR A 37 -3.16 0.83 2.48
C THR A 37 -2.02 1.49 3.24
N ILE A 38 -1.98 2.81 3.19
CA ILE A 38 -0.93 3.61 3.84
C ILE A 38 -1.64 4.61 4.72
N MET A 39 -1.20 4.68 5.97
CA MET A 39 -1.65 5.69 6.92
C MET A 39 -0.53 6.68 7.17
N GLY A 40 -0.89 7.96 7.24
CA GLY A 40 0.02 9.07 7.43
C GLY A 40 -0.30 10.26 6.52
N TRP A 41 0.62 11.22 6.48
CA TRP A 41 0.49 12.48 5.75
C TRP A 41 1.36 12.55 4.48
N ALA A 42 1.97 11.44 4.08
CA ALA A 42 2.77 11.34 2.88
C ALA A 42 1.97 11.72 1.61
N ASP A 43 2.61 12.48 0.72
CA ASP A 43 2.02 12.85 -0.57
C ASP A 43 1.74 11.60 -1.42
N GLN A 44 0.47 11.45 -1.82
CA GLN A 44 0.00 10.35 -2.67
C GLN A 44 0.83 10.17 -3.94
N LYS A 45 1.26 11.27 -4.59
CA LYS A 45 2.08 11.19 -5.81
C LYS A 45 3.46 10.61 -5.52
N LYS A 46 4.06 10.98 -4.39
CA LYS A 46 5.36 10.44 -3.95
C LYS A 46 5.24 8.96 -3.65
N VAL A 47 4.19 8.55 -2.93
CA VAL A 47 3.88 7.15 -2.63
C VAL A 47 3.78 6.30 -3.91
N LEU A 48 2.94 6.72 -4.86
CA LEU A 48 2.75 5.99 -6.12
C LEU A 48 4.06 5.87 -6.91
N LYS A 49 4.87 6.95 -6.94
CA LYS A 49 6.18 6.95 -7.59
C LYS A 49 7.15 5.99 -6.91
N THR A 50 7.16 5.94 -5.58
CA THR A 50 8.02 5.03 -4.80
C THR A 50 7.68 3.57 -5.08
N VAL A 51 6.40 3.21 -5.11
CA VAL A 51 6.01 1.83 -5.44
C VAL A 51 6.36 1.49 -6.88
N ARG A 52 6.16 2.39 -7.84
CA ARG A 52 6.57 2.17 -9.24
C ARG A 52 8.06 1.88 -9.39
N LYS A 53 8.93 2.52 -8.58
CA LYS A 53 10.37 2.24 -8.56
C LYS A 53 10.72 0.81 -8.13
N THR A 54 9.82 0.11 -7.44
CA THR A 54 10.01 -1.30 -7.08
C THR A 54 9.75 -2.27 -8.26
N GLY A 55 9.42 -1.73 -9.44
CA GLY A 55 9.10 -2.51 -10.64
C GLY A 55 7.67 -3.03 -10.66
N ARG A 56 6.76 -2.41 -9.89
CA ARG A 56 5.37 -2.84 -9.75
C ARG A 56 4.43 -1.85 -10.41
N ARG A 57 3.42 -2.39 -11.11
CA ARG A 57 2.31 -1.60 -11.61
C ARG A 57 1.41 -1.23 -10.44
N VAL A 58 1.04 0.05 -10.39
CA VAL A 58 0.28 0.65 -9.30
C VAL A 58 -0.84 1.47 -9.90
N GLU A 59 -2.04 1.25 -9.38
CA GLU A 59 -3.25 1.96 -9.77
C GLU A 59 -3.97 2.47 -8.53
N LEU A 60 -4.70 3.58 -8.68
CA LEU A 60 -5.53 4.08 -7.59
C LEU A 60 -6.60 3.03 -7.28
N TRP A 61 -6.87 2.83 -6.00
CA TRP A 61 -7.93 1.91 -5.62
C TRP A 61 -9.27 2.54 -6.05
N PRO A 62 -10.11 1.83 -6.82
CA PRO A 62 -11.30 2.42 -7.42
C PRO A 62 -12.38 2.74 -6.38
N TYR A 63 -12.35 2.06 -5.23
CA TYR A 63 -13.28 2.33 -4.15
C TYR A 63 -12.77 3.48 -3.28
N PRO A 64 -13.59 4.49 -3.00
CA PRO A 64 -13.24 5.53 -2.05
C PRO A 64 -12.97 4.91 -0.68
N TYR A 65 -12.09 5.54 0.10
CA TYR A 65 -11.76 5.06 1.44
C TYR A 65 -13.04 5.02 2.29
N ASN A 66 -13.44 3.81 2.68
CA ASN A 66 -14.52 3.59 3.62
C ASN A 66 -13.89 3.21 4.97
N PRO A 67 -14.08 4.00 6.05
CA PRO A 67 -13.48 3.72 7.35
C PRO A 67 -13.87 2.35 7.93
N ASP A 68 -15.07 1.86 7.59
CA ASP A 68 -15.57 0.57 8.07
C ASP A 68 -14.76 -0.61 7.53
N ASP A 69 -14.27 -0.54 6.28
CA ASP A 69 -13.44 -1.59 5.68
C ASP A 69 -12.13 -1.83 6.46
N TYR A 70 -11.56 -0.79 7.07
CA TYR A 70 -10.29 -0.89 7.81
C TYR A 70 -10.44 -1.67 9.12
N ASN A 71 -11.57 -1.49 9.82
CA ASN A 71 -11.85 -2.19 11.07
C ASN A 71 -12.06 -3.69 10.84
N PHE A 72 -12.67 -4.08 9.72
CA PHE A 72 -12.86 -5.48 9.37
C PHE A 72 -11.55 -6.23 9.11
N THR A 73 -10.57 -5.61 8.42
CA THR A 73 -9.28 -6.26 8.15
C THR A 73 -8.35 -6.36 9.36
N ARG A 74 -8.52 -5.51 10.40
CA ARG A 74 -7.72 -5.61 11.64
C ARG A 74 -8.21 -6.69 12.62
N GLN A 75 -9.43 -7.17 12.46
CA GLN A 75 -10.07 -8.13 13.36
C GLN A 75 -9.90 -9.60 12.92
N TYR A 76 -9.26 -9.85 11.77
CA TYR A 76 -9.00 -11.18 11.19
C TYR A 76 -7.51 -11.51 11.12
#